data_AF-A0AAU9WCR2-F1
#
_entry.id   AF-A0AAU9WCR2-F1
#
_cell.length_a   1.000
_cell.length_b   1.000
_cell.length_c   1.000
_cell.angle_alpha   90.00
_cell.angle_beta   90.00
_cell.angle_gamma   90.00
#
_symmetry.space_group_name_H-M   'P 1'
#
loop_
_entity.id
_entity.type
_entity.pdbx_description
1 polymer ?
#
loop_
_entity_poly.entity_id
_entity_poly.type
_entity_poly.pdbx_seq_one_letter_code
_entity_poly.pdbx_strand_id
1 'polypeptide(L)'
;MLDCFYYIPILETLTVLLNKKKSREEVLKQPQQEVRSKLDAIFLLAVVKTAHLKKYGFDEVLKPLLNDLKILEDGYYFTVGNSNIPITGALSVFCGDTPASNLAGGFKEGVSLAMKCCRHCEANQDDIQKIVHEEECILRTEARLASQYERMENNPALTKHYSVNYGLDRRSILSKIPGFKITEQLPQDLMHILLEGVIPYVVKCMLQYYIAKGSITVDVINSWLMEFRYGYSQVKDKPEPINPESLTDKPGKHIAKDAAKMWMLFRVLPFILHDIIDESHKPFKVFQLLMKISSLLLAPFCLIYQVSDELIVNICDCK
;
A
#
# COMPACT_ATOMS: atom_id res chain seq x y z
N MET A 1 29.80 -21.00 -2.83
CA MET A 1 29.38 -19.58 -2.90
C MET A 1 27.90 -19.49 -3.34
N LEU A 2 27.01 -20.35 -2.80
CA LEU A 2 25.68 -20.62 -3.37
C LEU A 2 24.57 -20.90 -2.33
N ASP A 3 24.70 -20.49 -1.07
CA ASP A 3 23.74 -20.93 -0.03
C ASP A 3 22.66 -19.90 0.36
N CYS A 4 22.52 -18.75 -0.31
CA CYS A 4 21.77 -17.63 0.29
C CYS A 4 21.03 -16.68 -0.67
N PHE A 5 20.98 -16.99 -1.97
CA PHE A 5 20.05 -16.38 -2.92
C PHE A 5 19.42 -17.49 -3.74
N TYR A 6 18.10 -17.57 -3.71
CA TYR A 6 17.33 -18.53 -4.49
C TYR A 6 16.29 -17.76 -5.30
N TYR A 7 16.32 -17.92 -6.60
CA TYR A 7 15.34 -17.38 -7.54
C TYR A 7 14.61 -18.55 -8.18
N ILE A 8 13.28 -18.45 -8.25
CA ILE A 8 12.43 -19.44 -8.90
C ILE A 8 12.05 -18.86 -10.26
N PRO A 9 12.54 -19.43 -11.37
CA PRO A 9 12.24 -18.92 -12.70
C PRO A 9 10.75 -18.89 -13.00
N ILE A 10 10.27 -17.76 -13.52
CA ILE A 10 8.84 -17.59 -13.83
C ILE A 10 8.46 -18.53 -14.96
N LEU A 11 9.32 -18.68 -15.97
CA LEU A 11 9.08 -19.58 -17.10
C LEU A 11 8.90 -21.04 -16.65
N GLU A 12 9.74 -21.52 -15.73
CA GLU A 12 9.61 -22.87 -15.16
C GLU A 12 8.33 -23.01 -14.32
N THR A 13 8.04 -22.00 -13.50
CA THR A 13 6.83 -21.96 -12.67
C THR A 13 5.57 -22.02 -13.51
N LEU A 14 5.48 -21.19 -14.55
CA LEU A 14 4.35 -21.18 -15.49
C LEU A 14 4.24 -22.51 -16.24
N THR A 15 5.36 -23.12 -16.65
CA THR A 15 5.35 -24.44 -17.30
C THR A 15 4.71 -25.50 -16.41
N VAL A 16 5.05 -25.52 -15.11
CA VAL A 16 4.46 -26.44 -14.12
C VAL A 16 2.98 -26.11 -13.88
N LEU A 17 2.63 -24.83 -13.72
CA LEU A 17 1.26 -24.39 -13.48
C LEU A 17 0.34 -24.70 -14.65
N LEU A 18 0.76 -24.49 -15.89
CA LEU A 18 -0.04 -24.77 -17.08
C LEU A 18 -0.25 -26.28 -17.30
N ASN A 19 0.63 -27.13 -16.79
CA ASN A 19 0.52 -28.58 -16.97
C ASN A 19 -0.25 -29.32 -15.86
N LYS A 20 -0.59 -28.65 -14.75
CA LYS A 20 -1.47 -29.21 -13.72
C LYS A 20 -2.93 -29.23 -14.23
N LYS A 21 -3.62 -30.37 -14.11
CA LYS A 21 -4.99 -30.60 -14.65
C LYS A 21 -6.03 -29.58 -14.14
N LYS A 22 -5.92 -29.15 -12.88
CA LYS A 22 -6.87 -28.22 -12.23
C LYS A 22 -6.64 -26.76 -12.63
N SER A 23 -5.38 -26.38 -12.88
CA SER A 23 -4.96 -25.00 -13.17
C SER A 23 -5.06 -24.61 -14.65
N ARG A 24 -5.19 -25.57 -15.59
CA ARG A 24 -5.44 -25.25 -17.01
C ARG A 24 -6.68 -24.39 -17.21
N GLU A 25 -7.75 -24.71 -16.49
CA GLU A 25 -9.00 -23.93 -16.55
C GLU A 25 -8.93 -22.65 -15.70
N GLU A 26 -8.17 -22.63 -14.61
CA GLU A 26 -8.07 -21.47 -13.70
C GLU A 26 -7.13 -20.38 -14.25
N VAL A 27 -6.01 -20.75 -14.90
CA VAL A 27 -5.02 -19.82 -15.47
C VAL A 27 -5.52 -19.14 -16.75
N LEU A 28 -6.38 -19.81 -17.53
CA LEU A 28 -6.90 -19.31 -18.80
C LEU A 28 -8.25 -18.56 -18.70
N LYS A 29 -8.92 -18.60 -17.54
CA LYS A 29 -10.15 -17.82 -17.31
C LYS A 29 -9.78 -16.38 -16.96
N GLN A 30 -10.25 -15.41 -17.76
CA GLN A 30 -10.27 -14.01 -17.34
C GLN A 30 -11.12 -13.89 -16.05
N PRO A 31 -10.71 -13.06 -15.08
CA PRO A 31 -11.38 -13.01 -13.79
C PRO A 31 -12.70 -12.23 -13.91
N GLN A 32 -13.79 -12.92 -14.24
CA GLN A 32 -15.14 -12.43 -13.97
C GLN A 32 -15.55 -12.88 -12.55
N GLN A 33 -15.84 -11.89 -11.69
CA GLN A 33 -16.58 -11.97 -10.43
C GLN A 33 -15.97 -12.67 -9.18
N GLU A 34 -14.91 -13.47 -9.27
CA GLU A 34 -14.25 -14.13 -8.09
C GLU A 34 -13.00 -13.40 -7.53
N VAL A 35 -12.89 -12.09 -7.75
CA VAL A 35 -11.61 -11.37 -7.78
C VAL A 35 -11.15 -10.85 -6.40
N ARG A 36 -10.84 -11.75 -5.47
CA ARG A 36 -9.98 -11.43 -4.33
C ARG A 36 -8.71 -12.28 -4.41
N SER A 37 -7.56 -11.67 -4.13
CA SER A 37 -6.30 -12.40 -4.03
C SER A 37 -6.46 -13.57 -3.06
N LYS A 38 -6.38 -14.79 -3.57
CA LYS A 38 -6.36 -16.00 -2.76
C LYS A 38 -4.90 -16.32 -2.42
N LEU A 39 -4.66 -16.91 -1.25
CA LEU A 39 -3.28 -17.25 -0.83
C LEU A 39 -2.60 -18.24 -1.78
N ASP A 40 -3.38 -19.10 -2.44
CA ASP A 40 -2.89 -20.05 -3.45
C ASP A 40 -2.53 -19.38 -4.80
N ALA A 41 -2.89 -18.11 -5.01
CA ALA A 41 -2.45 -17.29 -6.12
C ALA A 41 -1.14 -16.51 -5.83
N ILE A 42 -0.54 -16.70 -4.65
CA ILE A 42 0.75 -16.10 -4.28
C ILE A 42 1.84 -17.14 -4.45
N PHE A 43 2.75 -16.90 -5.40
CA PHE A 43 3.87 -17.78 -5.68
C PHE A 43 5.17 -17.16 -5.16
N LEU A 44 5.98 -17.96 -4.49
CA LEU A 44 7.31 -17.53 -4.07
C LEU A 44 8.15 -17.27 -5.33
N LEU A 45 8.73 -16.07 -5.42
CA LEU A 45 9.61 -15.68 -6.53
C LEU A 45 11.08 -15.83 -6.16
N ALA A 46 11.48 -15.31 -5.01
CA ALA A 46 12.87 -15.31 -4.58
C ALA A 46 13.01 -15.26 -3.06
N VAL A 47 14.13 -15.78 -2.56
CA VAL A 47 14.56 -15.67 -1.17
C VAL A 47 16.01 -15.18 -1.15
N VAL A 48 16.27 -14.11 -0.41
CA VAL A 48 17.60 -13.52 -0.26
C VAL A 48 17.85 -13.12 1.19
N LYS A 49 19.06 -13.39 1.69
CA LYS A 49 19.46 -12.87 3.02
C LYS A 49 19.67 -11.35 2.95
N THR A 50 19.20 -10.62 3.96
CA THR A 50 19.37 -9.16 4.04
C THR A 50 20.84 -8.72 3.91
N ALA A 51 21.79 -9.49 4.46
CA ALA A 51 23.21 -9.21 4.31
C ALA A 51 23.69 -9.24 2.84
N HIS A 52 23.12 -10.14 2.03
CA HIS A 52 23.42 -10.22 0.60
C HIS A 52 22.72 -9.11 -0.17
N LEU A 53 21.46 -8.81 0.17
CA LEU A 53 20.76 -7.66 -0.42
C LEU A 53 21.53 -6.35 -0.20
N LYS A 54 22.08 -6.14 1.00
CA LYS A 54 22.93 -4.98 1.32
C LYS A 54 24.26 -4.97 0.58
N LYS A 55 24.86 -6.15 0.36
CA LYS A 55 26.17 -6.29 -0.30
C LYS A 55 26.08 -6.13 -1.82
N TYR A 56 25.10 -6.77 -2.45
CA TYR A 56 24.96 -6.85 -3.90
C TYR A 56 23.97 -5.83 -4.46
N GLY A 57 23.03 -5.35 -3.66
CA GLY A 57 22.01 -4.39 -4.07
C GLY A 57 20.72 -5.05 -4.56
N PHE A 58 19.62 -4.30 -4.44
CA PHE A 58 18.29 -4.75 -4.83
C PHE A 58 18.18 -5.04 -6.34
N ASP A 59 18.78 -4.19 -7.17
CA ASP A 59 18.72 -4.33 -8.62
C ASP A 59 19.41 -5.61 -9.10
N GLU A 60 20.55 -5.98 -8.52
CA GLU A 60 21.26 -7.21 -8.87
C GLU A 60 20.44 -8.47 -8.57
N VAL A 61 19.72 -8.47 -7.44
CA VAL A 61 18.86 -9.57 -7.01
C VAL A 61 17.67 -9.78 -7.96
N LEU A 62 17.16 -8.70 -8.57
CA LEU A 62 16.03 -8.76 -9.51
C LEU A 62 16.42 -8.91 -10.98
N LYS A 63 17.71 -9.00 -11.32
CA LYS A 63 18.14 -9.26 -12.71
C LYS A 63 17.50 -10.50 -13.35
N PRO A 64 17.39 -11.66 -12.66
CA PRO A 64 16.73 -12.83 -13.22
C PRO A 64 15.26 -12.56 -13.57
N LEU A 65 14.53 -11.83 -12.71
CA LEU A 65 13.15 -11.42 -12.97
C LEU A 65 13.04 -10.57 -14.24
N LEU A 66 13.92 -9.57 -14.40
CA LEU A 66 13.95 -8.74 -15.61
C LEU A 66 14.15 -9.56 -16.88
N ASN A 67 15.03 -10.56 -16.85
CA ASN A 67 15.30 -11.42 -18.00
C ASN A 67 14.09 -12.28 -18.37
N ASP A 68 13.45 -12.91 -17.38
CA ASP A 68 12.22 -13.70 -17.60
C ASP A 68 11.09 -12.83 -18.16
N LEU A 69 10.92 -11.61 -17.64
CA LEU A 69 9.88 -10.68 -18.10
C LEU A 69 10.11 -10.18 -19.52
N LYS A 70 11.36 -9.97 -19.95
CA LYS A 70 11.66 -9.63 -21.35
C LYS A 70 11.28 -10.75 -22.31
N ILE A 71 11.56 -12.00 -21.93
CA ILE A 71 11.17 -13.17 -22.71
C ILE A 71 9.64 -13.27 -22.79
N LEU A 72 8.95 -13.03 -21.67
CA LEU A 72 7.49 -13.05 -21.63
C LEU A 72 6.85 -11.90 -22.40
N GLU A 73 7.45 -10.72 -22.45
CA GLU A 73 6.89 -9.61 -23.23
C GLU A 73 6.85 -9.95 -24.72
N ASP A 74 7.95 -10.47 -25.27
CA ASP A 74 8.06 -10.89 -26.67
C ASP A 74 7.14 -12.10 -26.99
N GLY A 75 6.74 -12.83 -25.95
CA GLY A 75 5.93 -14.03 -26.02
C GLY A 75 6.75 -15.30 -25.95
N TYR A 76 6.33 -16.23 -25.09
CA TYR A 76 6.98 -17.52 -24.90
C TYR A 76 6.02 -18.66 -25.22
N TYR A 77 6.48 -19.65 -25.99
CA TYR A 77 5.70 -20.84 -26.30
C TYR A 77 5.82 -21.87 -25.18
N PHE A 78 4.73 -22.08 -24.45
CA PHE A 78 4.64 -23.11 -23.43
C PHE A 78 4.06 -24.39 -24.01
N THR A 79 4.72 -25.52 -23.78
CA THR A 79 4.16 -26.84 -24.09
C THR A 79 3.17 -27.24 -23.00
N VAL A 80 1.90 -27.33 -23.37
CA VAL A 80 0.78 -27.67 -22.49
C VAL A 80 0.08 -28.92 -23.04
N GLY A 81 0.42 -30.08 -22.49
CA GLY A 81 0.00 -31.36 -23.06
C GLY A 81 0.60 -31.56 -24.46
N ASN A 82 -0.24 -31.63 -25.49
CA ASN A 82 0.21 -31.82 -26.88
C ASN A 82 0.20 -30.50 -27.70
N SER A 83 -0.07 -29.36 -27.07
CA SER A 83 -0.18 -28.06 -27.72
C SER A 83 0.94 -27.13 -27.28
N ASN A 84 1.42 -26.30 -28.19
CA ASN A 84 2.29 -25.16 -27.87
C ASN A 84 1.45 -23.89 -27.86
N ILE A 85 1.37 -23.24 -26.70
CA ILE A 85 0.54 -22.05 -26.49
C ILE A 85 1.47 -20.85 -26.31
N PRO A 86 1.40 -19.82 -27.16
CA PRO A 86 2.12 -18.57 -26.94
C PRO A 86 1.46 -17.81 -25.78
N ILE A 87 2.26 -17.42 -24.81
CA ILE A 87 1.81 -16.58 -23.69
C ILE A 87 2.72 -15.37 -23.62
N THR A 88 2.11 -14.19 -23.58
CA THR A 88 2.79 -12.94 -23.25
C THR A 88 2.56 -12.57 -21.80
N GLY A 89 3.49 -11.83 -21.21
CA GLY A 89 3.41 -11.40 -19.81
C GLY A 89 4.08 -10.05 -19.58
N ALA A 90 3.56 -9.31 -18.60
CA ALA A 90 4.10 -8.03 -18.18
C ALA A 90 3.97 -7.89 -16.66
N LEU A 91 4.83 -7.06 -16.06
CA LEU A 91 4.69 -6.68 -14.66
C LEU A 91 3.63 -5.58 -14.55
N SER A 92 2.51 -5.87 -13.87
CA SER A 92 1.44 -4.89 -13.69
C SER A 92 1.73 -3.88 -12.57
N VAL A 93 2.15 -4.35 -11.39
CA VAL A 93 2.49 -3.49 -10.25
C VAL A 93 3.57 -4.17 -9.39
N PHE A 94 4.33 -3.37 -8.66
CA PHE A 94 5.15 -3.86 -7.55
C PHE A 94 4.51 -3.39 -6.24
N CYS A 95 4.00 -4.34 -5.47
CA CYS A 95 3.35 -4.07 -4.18
C CYS A 95 4.34 -4.26 -3.03
N GLY A 96 4.44 -3.23 -2.19
CA GLY A 96 5.20 -3.28 -0.93
C GLY A 96 4.80 -2.14 -0.03
N ASP A 97 5.15 -2.23 1.24
CA ASP A 97 5.05 -1.10 2.17
C ASP A 97 5.87 0.10 1.67
N THR A 98 5.74 1.26 2.31
CA THR A 98 6.41 2.48 1.85
C THR A 98 7.94 2.31 1.73
N PRO A 99 8.66 1.74 2.72
CA PRO A 99 10.08 1.45 2.60
C PRO A 99 10.42 0.52 1.42
N ALA A 100 9.74 -0.62 1.27
CA ALA A 100 10.02 -1.58 0.22
C ALA A 100 9.73 -1.03 -1.18
N SER A 101 8.62 -0.29 -1.33
CA SER A 101 8.25 0.36 -2.59
C SER A 101 9.22 1.48 -2.96
N ASN A 102 9.66 2.28 -1.99
CA ASN A 102 10.69 3.29 -2.22
C ASN A 102 12.02 2.64 -2.62
N LEU A 103 12.45 1.61 -1.88
CA LEU A 103 13.63 0.84 -2.20
C LEU A 103 13.52 0.30 -3.64
N ALA A 104 12.41 -0.35 -4.00
CA ALA A 104 12.20 -0.92 -5.32
C ALA A 104 12.24 0.14 -6.43
N GLY A 105 11.61 1.30 -6.21
CA GLY A 105 11.62 2.43 -7.13
C GLY A 105 12.95 3.20 -7.21
N GLY A 106 13.95 2.86 -6.40
CA GLY A 106 15.23 3.58 -6.34
C GLY A 106 15.13 4.93 -5.63
N PHE A 107 14.06 5.14 -4.87
CA PHE A 107 13.87 6.27 -3.98
C PHE A 107 14.53 6.01 -2.62
N LYS A 108 14.70 7.07 -1.85
CA LYS A 108 15.16 6.99 -0.47
C LYS A 108 14.14 6.24 0.39
N GLU A 109 14.58 5.14 1.01
CA GLU A 109 13.73 4.25 1.81
C GLU A 109 13.04 5.01 2.96
N GLY A 110 13.80 5.81 3.70
CA GLY A 110 13.29 6.65 4.79
C GLY A 110 12.65 7.95 4.29
N VAL A 111 11.33 8.04 4.40
CA VAL A 111 10.51 9.19 3.96
C VAL A 111 10.95 10.51 4.61
N SER A 112 11.35 10.48 5.88
CA SER A 112 11.75 11.67 6.64
C SER A 112 13.18 12.16 6.37
N LEU A 113 13.94 11.47 5.51
CA LEU A 113 15.35 11.75 5.27
C LEU A 113 15.61 12.49 3.94
N ALA A 114 14.54 12.83 3.19
CA ALA A 114 14.61 13.54 1.94
C ALA A 114 13.70 14.77 1.95
N MET A 115 14.16 15.87 1.36
CA MET A 115 13.38 17.08 1.17
C MET A 115 12.16 16.79 0.27
N LYS A 116 12.38 16.14 -0.89
CA LYS A 116 11.30 15.61 -1.74
C LYS A 116 10.98 14.17 -1.33
N CYS A 117 10.17 14.04 -0.28
CA CYS A 117 9.93 12.76 0.39
C CYS A 117 8.93 11.81 -0.32
N CYS A 118 8.11 12.35 -1.22
CA CYS A 118 7.08 11.57 -1.92
C CYS A 118 7.63 10.93 -3.21
N ARG A 119 7.22 9.69 -3.49
CA ARG A 119 7.51 8.99 -4.75
C ARG A 119 6.55 9.36 -5.90
N HIS A 120 5.43 10.00 -5.60
CA HIS A 120 4.42 10.40 -6.59
C HIS A 120 4.50 11.89 -6.95
N CYS A 121 4.98 12.75 -6.04
CA CYS A 121 5.10 14.18 -6.27
C CYS A 121 6.44 14.75 -5.80
N GLU A 122 6.71 15.97 -6.22
CA GLU A 122 7.87 16.78 -5.85
C GLU A 122 7.51 17.82 -4.78
N ALA A 123 6.57 17.53 -3.88
CA ALA A 123 6.35 18.38 -2.71
C ALA A 123 7.52 18.29 -1.74
N ASN A 124 7.89 19.42 -1.11
CA ASN A 124 8.87 19.40 -0.03
C ASN A 124 8.23 18.86 1.27
N GLN A 125 9.05 18.34 2.17
CA GLN A 125 8.63 17.84 3.47
C GLN A 125 7.85 18.87 4.29
N ASP A 126 8.19 20.16 4.20
CA ASP A 126 7.50 21.24 4.91
C ASP A 126 6.18 21.66 4.25
N ASP A 127 6.07 21.45 2.94
CA ASP A 127 4.94 21.90 2.12
C ASP A 127 3.87 20.81 2.01
N ILE A 128 4.27 19.54 1.99
CA ILE A 128 3.34 18.39 1.82
C ILE A 128 2.30 18.29 2.94
N GLN A 129 2.60 18.83 4.12
CA GLN A 129 1.66 18.91 5.26
C GLN A 129 0.55 19.96 5.07
N LYS A 130 0.74 20.89 4.11
CA LYS A 130 -0.17 22.01 3.83
C LYS A 130 -0.98 21.78 2.57
N ILE A 131 -0.54 20.86 1.72
CA ILE A 131 -1.23 20.51 0.47
C ILE A 131 -2.45 19.64 0.81
N VAL A 132 -3.63 20.09 0.37
CA VAL A 132 -4.89 19.38 0.61
C VAL A 132 -5.53 18.90 -0.69
N HIS A 133 -5.10 19.44 -1.83
CA HIS A 133 -5.54 19.05 -3.16
C HIS A 133 -4.37 18.54 -4.02
N GLU A 134 -4.58 17.47 -4.79
CA GLU A 134 -3.53 16.88 -5.64
C GLU A 134 -3.07 17.87 -6.72
N GLU A 135 -3.96 18.72 -7.19
CA GLU A 135 -3.69 19.73 -8.22
C GLU A 135 -2.65 20.78 -7.77
N GLU A 136 -2.44 20.91 -6.47
CA GLU A 136 -1.38 21.75 -5.88
C GLU A 136 -0.01 21.05 -5.91
N CYS A 137 0.03 19.73 -6.12
CA CYS A 137 1.25 18.96 -6.23
C CYS A 137 1.82 19.01 -7.65
N ILE A 138 3.14 19.19 -7.71
CA ILE A 138 3.90 18.88 -8.92
C ILE A 138 4.13 17.37 -8.95
N LEU A 139 3.39 16.65 -9.79
CA LEU A 139 3.54 15.20 -9.93
C LEU A 139 4.86 14.83 -10.61
N ARG A 140 5.45 13.71 -10.18
CA ARG A 140 6.58 13.10 -10.89
C ARG A 140 6.06 12.44 -12.17
N THR A 141 6.85 12.55 -13.23
CA THR A 141 6.57 11.88 -14.50
C THR A 141 7.79 11.06 -14.89
N GLU A 142 7.59 10.01 -15.69
CA GLU A 142 8.68 9.17 -16.20
C GLU A 142 9.76 10.01 -16.92
N ALA A 143 9.37 10.99 -17.72
CA ALA A 143 10.30 11.87 -18.42
C ALA A 143 11.16 12.70 -17.45
N ARG A 144 10.56 13.26 -16.40
CA ARG A 144 11.30 14.02 -15.37
C ARG A 144 12.22 13.12 -14.57
N LEU A 145 11.72 11.95 -14.18
CA LEU A 145 12.49 10.97 -13.41
C LEU A 145 13.69 10.46 -14.21
N ALA A 146 13.51 10.14 -15.50
CA ALA A 146 14.59 9.76 -16.40
C ALA A 146 15.66 10.86 -16.51
N SER A 147 15.25 12.12 -16.68
CA SER A 147 16.17 13.26 -16.72
C SER A 147 16.95 13.43 -15.40
N GLN A 148 16.29 13.24 -14.25
CA GLN A 148 16.94 13.27 -12.94
C GLN A 148 17.96 12.14 -12.78
N TYR A 149 17.63 10.92 -13.23
CA TYR A 149 18.56 9.79 -13.21
C TYR A 149 19.78 10.02 -14.09
N GLU A 150 19.61 10.53 -15.31
CA GLU A 150 20.73 10.85 -16.20
C GLU A 150 21.67 11.88 -15.57
N ARG A 151 21.12 12.94 -14.96
CA ARG A 151 21.94 13.94 -14.27
C ARG A 151 22.65 13.37 -13.06
N MET A 152 22.01 12.49 -12.30
CA MET A 152 22.63 11.83 -11.15
C MET A 152 23.77 10.89 -11.58
N GLU A 153 23.56 10.07 -12.60
CA GLU A 153 24.55 9.12 -13.13
C GLU A 153 25.75 9.84 -13.76
N ASN A 154 25.51 10.97 -14.45
CA ASN A 154 26.57 11.81 -15.01
C ASN A 154 27.32 12.63 -13.95
N ASN A 155 26.84 12.68 -12.69
CA ASN A 155 27.47 13.42 -11.60
C ASN A 155 27.61 12.56 -10.33
N PRO A 156 28.45 11.50 -10.32
CA PRO A 156 28.57 10.59 -9.17
C PRO A 156 29.00 11.25 -7.85
N ALA A 157 29.71 12.39 -7.93
CA ALA A 157 30.08 13.18 -6.75
C ALA A 157 28.86 13.80 -6.04
N LEU A 158 27.72 13.90 -6.72
CA LEU A 158 26.48 14.51 -6.23
C LEU A 158 25.44 13.49 -5.79
N THR A 159 25.74 12.19 -5.72
CA THR A 159 24.76 11.15 -5.31
C THR A 159 24.09 11.47 -3.97
N LYS A 160 24.84 11.98 -2.98
CA LYS A 160 24.27 12.40 -1.70
C LYS A 160 23.34 13.62 -1.84
N HIS A 161 23.64 14.54 -2.75
CA HIS A 161 22.78 15.68 -3.04
C HIS A 161 21.44 15.22 -3.64
N TYR A 162 21.45 14.28 -4.58
CA TYR A 162 20.22 13.72 -5.15
C TYR A 162 19.40 12.95 -4.12
N SER A 163 20.06 12.14 -3.30
CA SER A 163 19.43 11.39 -2.21
C SER A 163 18.71 12.30 -1.21
N VAL A 164 19.38 13.37 -0.74
CA VAL A 164 18.82 14.28 0.28
C VAL A 164 17.79 15.25 -0.31
N ASN A 165 18.06 15.84 -1.47
CA ASN A 165 17.18 16.88 -2.01
C ASN A 165 16.02 16.30 -2.82
N TYR A 166 16.24 15.24 -3.59
CA TYR A 166 15.24 14.68 -4.50
C TYR A 166 14.69 13.32 -4.05
N GLY A 167 15.23 12.76 -2.97
CA GLY A 167 14.84 11.42 -2.51
C GLY A 167 15.20 10.33 -3.50
N LEU A 168 16.24 10.52 -4.32
CA LEU A 168 16.68 9.58 -5.36
C LEU A 168 18.04 8.98 -5.00
N ASP A 169 18.08 7.66 -4.84
CA ASP A 169 19.31 6.94 -4.49
C ASP A 169 19.94 6.25 -5.71
N ARG A 170 19.12 5.82 -6.68
CA ARG A 170 19.57 5.06 -7.86
C ARG A 170 18.50 4.98 -8.95
N ARG A 171 18.90 4.70 -10.19
CA ARG A 171 17.96 4.28 -11.25
C ARG A 171 17.49 2.85 -10.99
N SER A 172 16.18 2.65 -10.91
CA SER A 172 15.60 1.33 -10.62
C SER A 172 15.75 0.33 -11.76
N ILE A 173 16.02 -0.94 -11.45
CA ILE A 173 15.89 -2.03 -12.42
C ILE A 173 14.47 -2.17 -12.95
N LEU A 174 13.46 -1.78 -12.17
CA LEU A 174 12.06 -1.82 -12.60
C LEU A 174 11.80 -0.88 -13.78
N SER A 175 12.55 0.22 -13.91
CA SER A 175 12.44 1.13 -15.07
C SER A 175 12.99 0.50 -16.36
N LYS A 176 13.66 -0.65 -16.26
CA LYS A 176 14.14 -1.44 -17.40
C LYS A 176 13.17 -2.54 -17.78
N ILE A 177 12.15 -2.80 -16.95
CA ILE A 177 11.07 -3.73 -17.28
C ILE A 177 10.21 -3.05 -18.33
N PRO A 178 10.01 -3.70 -19.49
CA PRO A 178 9.22 -3.11 -20.55
C PRO A 178 7.78 -2.80 -20.12
N GLY A 179 7.29 -1.64 -20.54
CA GLY A 179 5.96 -1.13 -20.18
C GLY A 179 5.78 -0.73 -18.71
N PHE A 180 6.77 -0.95 -17.83
CA PHE A 180 6.68 -0.61 -16.42
C PHE A 180 7.12 0.84 -16.16
N LYS A 181 6.25 1.57 -15.48
CA LYS A 181 6.43 2.97 -15.09
C LYS A 181 6.52 3.07 -13.58
N ILE A 182 7.66 3.55 -13.10
CA ILE A 182 7.96 3.78 -11.68
C ILE A 182 6.93 4.73 -11.05
N THR A 183 6.50 5.77 -11.76
CA THR A 183 5.60 6.80 -11.21
C THR A 183 4.14 6.36 -11.12
N GLU A 184 3.77 5.25 -11.77
CA GLU A 184 2.37 4.80 -11.88
C GLU A 184 2.14 3.41 -11.24
N GLN A 185 3.16 2.53 -11.20
CA GLN A 185 2.99 1.10 -10.88
C GLN A 185 3.62 0.68 -9.54
N LEU A 186 3.83 1.65 -8.64
CA LEU A 186 4.27 1.46 -7.24
C LEU A 186 3.18 1.89 -6.25
N PRO A 187 2.03 1.18 -6.19
CA PRO A 187 0.88 1.58 -5.41
C PRO A 187 1.21 1.73 -3.93
N GLN A 188 0.39 2.51 -3.23
CA GLN A 188 0.47 2.69 -1.79
C GLN A 188 -0.12 1.50 -1.06
N ASP A 189 0.51 1.10 0.05
CA ASP A 189 -0.01 0.03 0.91
C ASP A 189 -1.11 0.58 1.83
N LEU A 190 -2.36 0.31 1.45
CA LEU A 190 -3.55 0.75 2.18
C LEU A 190 -3.61 0.18 3.60
N MET A 191 -3.06 -1.01 3.86
CA MET A 191 -3.06 -1.58 5.21
C MET A 191 -2.20 -0.72 6.14
N HIS A 192 -0.95 -0.44 5.76
CA HIS A 192 -0.05 0.34 6.57
C HIS A 192 -0.44 1.83 6.63
N ILE A 193 -1.00 2.39 5.55
CA ILE A 193 -1.36 3.81 5.49
C ILE A 193 -2.68 4.09 6.20
N LEU A 194 -3.71 3.27 5.97
CA LEU A 194 -5.02 3.46 6.59
C LEU A 194 -5.08 2.76 7.94
N LEU A 195 -5.01 1.42 7.93
CA LEU A 195 -5.37 0.59 9.08
C LEU A 195 -4.35 0.64 10.22
N GLU A 196 -3.06 0.77 9.90
CA GLU A 196 -1.99 0.96 10.90
C GLU A 196 -1.53 2.42 11.04
N GLY A 197 -1.95 3.28 10.10
CA GLY A 197 -1.57 4.68 10.03
C GLY A 197 -2.66 5.64 10.49
N VAL A 198 -3.36 6.26 9.55
CA VAL A 198 -4.24 7.41 9.81
C VAL A 198 -5.50 7.03 10.62
N ILE A 199 -6.05 5.82 10.44
CA ILE A 199 -7.26 5.39 11.16
C ILE A 199 -7.02 5.32 12.68
N PRO A 200 -6.01 4.59 13.19
CA PRO A 200 -5.69 4.60 14.61
C PRO A 200 -5.51 6.01 15.19
N TYR A 201 -4.87 6.90 14.44
CA TYR A 201 -4.63 8.29 14.85
C TYR A 201 -5.94 9.08 14.99
N VAL A 202 -6.79 9.06 13.95
CA VAL A 202 -8.07 9.78 13.97
C VAL A 202 -9.01 9.22 15.03
N VAL A 203 -9.08 7.90 15.18
CA VAL A 203 -9.87 7.26 16.26
C VAL A 203 -9.39 7.73 17.63
N LYS A 204 -8.08 7.76 17.86
CA LYS A 204 -7.51 8.24 19.12
C LYS A 204 -7.90 9.68 19.41
N CYS A 205 -7.73 10.60 18.46
CA CYS A 205 -8.09 11.99 18.63
C CYS A 205 -9.60 12.17 18.91
N MET A 206 -10.45 11.41 18.22
CA MET A 206 -11.90 11.45 18.46
C MET A 206 -12.26 10.96 19.86
N LEU A 207 -11.71 9.83 20.30
CA LEU A 207 -11.99 9.30 21.64
C LEU A 207 -11.45 10.22 22.74
N GLN A 208 -10.23 10.73 22.60
CA GLN A 208 -9.65 11.71 23.52
C GLN A 208 -10.57 12.95 23.67
N TYR A 209 -11.14 13.44 22.57
CA TYR A 209 -12.06 14.58 22.60
C TYR A 209 -13.31 14.31 23.44
N TYR A 210 -14.01 13.20 23.20
CA TYR A 210 -15.24 12.88 23.94
C TYR A 210 -14.98 12.54 25.40
N ILE A 211 -13.84 11.93 25.71
CA ILE A 211 -13.40 11.67 27.09
C ILE A 211 -13.08 12.99 27.81
N ALA A 212 -12.34 13.89 27.17
CA ALA A 212 -11.99 15.20 27.74
C ALA A 212 -13.22 16.08 27.98
N LYS A 213 -14.26 15.95 27.14
CA LYS A 213 -15.56 16.62 27.33
C LYS A 213 -16.38 16.01 28.49
N GLY A 214 -15.94 14.89 29.05
CA GLY A 214 -16.67 14.15 30.09
C GLY A 214 -17.90 13.42 29.56
N SER A 215 -18.03 13.27 28.23
CA SER A 215 -19.20 12.62 27.62
C SER A 215 -19.16 11.09 27.75
N ILE A 216 -17.96 10.51 27.86
CA ILE A 216 -17.76 9.07 28.03
C ILE A 216 -16.45 8.76 28.75
N THR A 217 -16.33 7.56 29.34
CA THR A 217 -15.07 7.03 29.88
C THR A 217 -14.59 5.83 29.06
N VAL A 218 -13.29 5.52 29.15
CA VAL A 218 -12.72 4.33 28.46
C VAL A 218 -13.40 3.04 28.90
N ASP A 219 -13.76 2.93 30.18
CA ASP A 219 -14.44 1.75 30.71
C ASP A 219 -15.84 1.55 30.10
N VAL A 220 -16.59 2.65 29.91
CA VAL A 220 -17.90 2.60 29.24
C VAL A 220 -17.75 2.19 27.78
N ILE A 221 -16.78 2.77 27.05
CA ILE A 221 -16.47 2.37 25.66
C ILE A 221 -16.17 0.88 25.60
N ASN A 222 -15.31 0.38 26.50
CA ASN A 222 -14.93 -1.02 26.54
C ASN A 222 -16.10 -1.94 26.87
N SER A 223 -17.00 -1.56 27.79
CA SER A 223 -18.23 -2.32 28.07
C SER A 223 -19.08 -2.46 26.81
N TRP A 224 -19.32 -1.34 26.11
CA TRP A 224 -20.13 -1.35 24.89
C TRP A 224 -19.50 -2.14 23.75
N LEU A 225 -18.17 -2.04 23.58
CA LEU A 225 -17.44 -2.89 22.62
C LEU A 225 -17.58 -4.38 22.95
N MET A 226 -17.58 -4.74 24.24
CA MET A 226 -17.72 -6.14 24.63
C MET A 226 -19.13 -6.68 24.43
N GLU A 227 -20.14 -5.85 24.66
CA GLU A 227 -21.57 -6.16 24.52
C GLU A 227 -22.08 -6.10 23.07
N PHE A 228 -21.36 -5.40 22.18
CA PHE A 228 -21.74 -5.27 20.78
C PHE A 228 -21.87 -6.64 20.09
N ARG A 229 -22.96 -6.83 19.34
CA ARG A 229 -23.25 -8.08 18.65
C ARG A 229 -22.53 -8.14 17.31
N TYR A 230 -21.34 -8.72 17.32
CA TYR A 230 -20.56 -9.00 16.10
C TYR A 230 -21.19 -10.14 15.30
N GLY A 231 -21.21 -10.00 13.97
CA GLY A 231 -21.65 -11.08 13.08
C GLY A 231 -20.68 -12.28 13.13
N TYR A 232 -21.17 -13.47 12.76
CA TYR A 232 -20.38 -14.72 12.80
C TYR A 232 -19.01 -14.59 12.10
N SER A 233 -18.96 -13.95 10.92
CA SER A 233 -17.73 -13.75 10.15
C SER A 233 -16.78 -12.70 10.74
N GLN A 234 -17.23 -11.93 11.72
CA GLN A 234 -16.52 -10.79 12.32
C GLN A 234 -15.92 -11.13 13.70
N VAL A 235 -16.32 -12.26 14.30
CA VAL A 235 -15.89 -12.65 15.66
C VAL A 235 -14.37 -12.76 15.76
N LYS A 236 -13.71 -13.27 14.72
CA LYS A 236 -12.25 -13.38 14.66
C LYS A 236 -11.51 -12.04 14.72
N ASP A 237 -12.16 -10.97 14.25
CA ASP A 237 -11.61 -9.62 14.15
C ASP A 237 -12.22 -8.71 15.23
N LYS A 238 -12.84 -9.27 16.28
CA LYS A 238 -13.39 -8.50 17.40
C LYS A 238 -12.30 -7.60 18.01
N PRO A 239 -12.56 -6.29 18.19
CA PRO A 239 -11.61 -5.39 18.83
C PRO A 239 -11.30 -5.81 20.25
N GLU A 240 -10.05 -5.61 20.66
CA GLU A 240 -9.65 -5.74 22.05
C GLU A 240 -10.10 -4.51 22.85
N PRO A 241 -10.30 -4.63 24.17
CA PRO A 241 -10.52 -3.48 25.03
C PRO A 241 -9.41 -2.44 24.85
N ILE A 242 -9.82 -1.19 24.69
CA ILE A 242 -8.92 -0.06 24.54
C ILE A 242 -8.19 0.14 25.86
N ASN A 243 -6.86 0.01 25.83
CA ASN A 243 -6.02 0.34 26.96
C ASN A 243 -5.95 1.87 27.12
N PRO A 244 -6.26 2.47 28.28
CA PRO A 244 -6.16 3.92 28.50
C PRO A 244 -4.79 4.51 28.13
N GLU A 245 -3.69 3.77 28.29
CA GLU A 245 -2.36 4.23 27.88
C GLU A 245 -2.24 4.45 26.37
N SER A 246 -3.03 3.72 25.56
CA SER A 246 -3.07 3.90 24.10
C SER A 246 -3.64 5.26 23.67
N LEU A 247 -4.41 5.89 24.56
CA LEU A 247 -5.01 7.21 24.37
C LEU A 247 -4.15 8.34 24.92
N THR A 248 -2.92 8.06 25.38
CA THR A 248 -1.98 9.11 25.79
C THR A 248 -1.13 9.56 24.60
N ASP A 249 -0.66 10.80 24.59
CA ASP A 249 0.19 11.32 23.50
C ASP A 249 1.63 10.77 23.53
N LYS A 250 1.89 9.74 24.34
CA LYS A 250 3.19 9.07 24.38
C LYS A 250 3.45 8.35 23.05
N PRO A 251 4.67 8.45 22.50
CA PRO A 251 5.03 7.77 21.25
C PRO A 251 4.95 6.25 21.39
N GLY A 252 4.58 5.57 20.30
CA GLY A 252 4.50 4.10 20.23
C GLY A 252 3.26 3.49 20.90
N LYS A 253 2.31 4.31 21.35
CA LYS A 253 1.04 3.88 21.96
C LYS A 253 -0.08 3.97 20.91
N HIS A 254 -0.54 2.80 20.46
CA HIS A 254 -1.58 2.62 19.45
C HIS A 254 -2.79 1.90 20.04
N ILE A 255 -3.98 2.26 19.56
CA ILE A 255 -5.26 1.70 20.03
C ILE A 255 -5.37 0.21 19.69
N ALA A 256 -4.93 -0.19 18.50
CA ALA A 256 -4.87 -1.58 18.08
C ALA A 256 -3.52 -1.85 17.39
N LYS A 257 -3.03 -3.08 17.55
CA LYS A 257 -1.80 -3.58 16.92
C LYS A 257 -2.06 -4.46 15.70
N ASP A 258 -3.33 -4.73 15.40
CA ASP A 258 -3.75 -5.62 14.32
C ASP A 258 -4.68 -4.83 13.39
N ALA A 259 -4.33 -4.81 12.10
CA ALA A 259 -5.04 -4.03 11.08
C ALA A 259 -6.51 -4.46 10.92
N ALA A 260 -6.82 -5.76 11.01
CA ALA A 260 -8.17 -6.27 10.86
C ALA A 260 -9.05 -5.88 12.06
N LYS A 261 -8.51 -6.00 13.28
CA LYS A 261 -9.18 -5.51 14.50
C LYS A 261 -9.37 -4.00 14.50
N MET A 262 -8.38 -3.24 14.02
CA MET A 262 -8.51 -1.79 13.89
C MET A 262 -9.60 -1.41 12.89
N TRP A 263 -9.67 -2.10 11.75
CA TRP A 263 -10.72 -1.91 10.77
C TRP A 263 -12.10 -2.24 11.33
N MET A 264 -12.21 -3.31 12.12
CA MET A 264 -13.45 -3.65 12.81
C MET A 264 -13.85 -2.55 13.79
N LEU A 265 -12.93 -2.11 14.65
CA LEU A 265 -13.16 -1.03 15.61
C LEU A 265 -13.66 0.23 14.91
N PHE A 266 -12.95 0.66 13.86
CA PHE A 266 -13.29 1.84 13.07
C PHE A 266 -14.72 1.77 12.51
N ARG A 267 -15.16 0.60 12.03
CA ARG A 267 -16.51 0.45 11.48
C ARG A 267 -17.62 0.38 12.52
N VAL A 268 -17.34 -0.15 13.71
CA VAL A 268 -18.38 -0.29 14.76
C VAL A 268 -18.53 0.96 15.62
N LEU A 269 -17.49 1.80 15.72
CA LEU A 269 -17.48 2.97 16.59
C LEU A 269 -18.68 3.93 16.43
N PRO A 270 -19.17 4.26 15.21
CA PRO A 270 -20.36 5.10 15.06
C PRO A 270 -21.60 4.51 15.72
N PHE A 271 -21.74 3.18 15.71
CA PHE A 271 -22.84 2.48 16.35
C PHE A 271 -22.63 2.34 17.85
N ILE A 272 -21.38 2.24 18.32
CA ILE A 272 -21.06 2.18 19.76
C ILE A 272 -21.32 3.53 20.42
N LEU A 273 -20.98 4.62 19.74
CA LEU A 273 -21.01 5.97 20.29
C LEU A 273 -22.22 6.79 19.82
N HIS A 274 -23.27 6.13 19.30
CA HIS A 274 -24.38 6.80 18.63
C HIS A 274 -25.08 7.88 19.48
N ASP A 275 -25.21 7.65 20.78
CA ASP A 275 -25.85 8.60 21.72
C ASP A 275 -24.93 9.75 22.17
N ILE A 276 -23.65 9.69 21.81
CA ILE A 276 -22.60 10.62 22.28
C ILE A 276 -22.11 11.51 21.15
N ILE A 277 -22.08 10.94 19.96
CA ILE A 277 -21.62 11.61 18.76
C ILE A 277 -22.54 12.79 18.42
N ASP A 278 -21.93 13.90 18.03
CA ASP A 278 -22.61 15.07 17.49
C ASP A 278 -21.94 15.42 16.14
N GLU A 279 -22.74 15.52 15.08
CA GLU A 279 -22.29 15.80 13.72
C GLU A 279 -21.67 17.20 13.57
N SER A 280 -21.94 18.11 14.49
CA SER A 280 -21.30 19.43 14.52
C SER A 280 -19.84 19.37 14.99
N HIS A 281 -19.46 18.33 15.75
CA HIS A 281 -18.11 18.22 16.31
C HIS A 281 -17.07 17.88 15.23
N LYS A 282 -16.04 18.73 15.12
CA LYS A 282 -14.94 18.58 14.15
C LYS A 282 -14.26 17.20 14.17
N PRO A 283 -13.92 16.59 15.33
CA PRO A 283 -13.30 15.25 15.35
C PRO A 283 -14.16 14.17 14.70
N PHE A 284 -15.48 14.24 14.88
CA PHE A 284 -16.40 13.29 14.25
C PHE A 284 -16.55 13.53 12.74
N LYS A 285 -16.59 14.80 12.29
CA LYS A 285 -16.57 15.11 10.84
C LYS A 285 -15.33 14.54 10.14
N VAL A 286 -14.15 14.67 10.76
CA VAL A 286 -12.90 14.09 10.24
C VAL A 286 -12.97 12.57 10.19
N PHE A 287 -13.48 11.94 11.26
CA PHE A 287 -13.71 10.50 11.31
C PHE A 287 -14.66 10.04 10.19
N GLN A 288 -15.79 10.73 9.97
CA GLN A 288 -16.76 10.41 8.93
C GLN A 288 -16.16 10.54 7.53
N LEU A 289 -15.39 11.60 7.27
CA LEU A 289 -14.69 11.76 6.00
C LEU A 289 -13.70 10.62 5.75
N LEU A 290 -12.92 10.25 6.77
CA LEU A 290 -11.99 9.12 6.67
C LEU A 290 -12.72 7.79 6.46
N MET A 291 -13.90 7.58 7.07
CA MET A 291 -14.76 6.42 6.83
C MET A 291 -15.20 6.33 5.37
N LYS A 292 -15.61 7.46 4.76
CA LYS A 292 -15.99 7.54 3.35
C LYS A 292 -14.81 7.18 2.45
N ILE A 293 -13.66 7.85 2.63
CA ILE A 293 -12.43 7.61 1.86
C ILE A 293 -12.00 6.14 1.97
N SER A 294 -11.99 5.60 3.19
CA SER A 294 -11.56 4.21 3.43
C SER A 294 -12.54 3.20 2.84
N SER A 295 -13.83 3.50 2.83
CA SER A 295 -14.85 2.65 2.20
C SER A 295 -14.67 2.58 0.69
N LEU A 296 -14.31 3.69 0.05
CA LEU A 296 -13.99 3.73 -1.38
C LEU A 296 -12.69 2.98 -1.69
N LEU A 297 -11.62 3.22 -0.93
CA LEU A 297 -10.32 2.59 -1.16
C LEU A 297 -10.31 1.07 -0.91
N LEU A 298 -11.12 0.59 0.04
CA LEU A 298 -11.22 -0.83 0.38
C LEU A 298 -12.45 -1.52 -0.24
N ALA A 299 -13.18 -0.81 -1.11
CA ALA A 299 -14.31 -1.39 -1.80
C ALA A 299 -13.85 -2.54 -2.73
N PRO A 300 -14.57 -3.67 -2.77
CA PRO A 300 -14.25 -4.76 -3.69
C PRO A 300 -14.51 -4.39 -5.16
N PHE A 301 -15.36 -3.40 -5.40
CA PHE A 301 -15.68 -2.83 -6.70
C PHE A 301 -16.06 -1.35 -6.51
N CYS A 302 -15.54 -0.48 -7.37
CA CYS A 302 -15.95 0.92 -7.47
C CYS A 302 -16.50 1.16 -8.86
N LEU A 303 -17.72 1.70 -8.97
CA LEU A 303 -18.22 2.21 -10.23
C LEU A 303 -17.69 3.63 -10.43
N ILE A 304 -17.30 3.97 -11.66
CA ILE A 304 -16.63 5.26 -11.98
C ILE A 304 -17.44 6.47 -11.47
N TYR A 305 -18.77 6.41 -11.50
CA TYR A 305 -19.64 7.48 -11.01
C TYR A 305 -19.65 7.64 -9.47
N GLN A 306 -19.39 6.57 -8.72
CA GLN A 306 -19.31 6.64 -7.24
C GLN A 306 -18.07 7.41 -6.79
N VAL A 307 -16.99 7.35 -7.56
CA VAL A 307 -15.76 8.10 -7.31
C VAL A 307 -15.97 9.59 -7.60
N SER A 308 -16.74 9.95 -8.64
CA SER A 308 -17.00 11.35 -8.97
C SER A 308 -17.98 12.03 -8.00
N ASP A 309 -19.06 11.36 -7.58
CA ASP A 309 -20.10 12.02 -6.77
C ASP A 309 -19.74 12.12 -5.28
N GLU A 310 -19.03 11.13 -4.71
CA GLU A 310 -18.70 11.15 -3.27
C GLU A 310 -17.51 12.06 -2.91
N LEU A 311 -16.52 12.19 -3.81
CA LEU A 311 -15.34 13.05 -3.61
C LEU A 311 -15.60 14.51 -3.99
N ILE A 312 -16.38 14.79 -5.04
CA ILE A 312 -16.62 16.17 -5.49
C ILE A 312 -17.61 16.90 -4.56
N VAL A 313 -18.62 16.22 -4.04
CA VAL A 313 -19.67 16.88 -3.25
C VAL A 313 -19.23 17.17 -1.81
N ASN A 314 -18.44 16.32 -1.17
CA ASN A 314 -18.12 16.49 0.26
C ASN A 314 -16.86 17.31 0.56
N ILE A 315 -15.95 17.48 -0.41
CA ILE A 315 -14.74 18.30 -0.22
C ILE A 315 -15.06 19.79 -0.41
N CYS A 316 -16.06 20.12 -1.23
CA CYS A 316 -16.49 21.50 -1.46
C CYS A 316 -17.23 22.14 -0.26
N ASP A 317 -17.79 21.34 0.64
CA ASP A 317 -18.60 21.82 1.79
C ASP A 317 -17.79 21.97 3.10
N CYS A 318 -16.47 21.78 3.07
CA CYS A 318 -15.56 22.03 4.20
C CYS A 318 -14.84 23.39 4.11
N LYS A 319 -15.47 24.40 3.51
CA LYS A 319 -15.04 25.80 3.58
C LYS A 319 -15.58 26.49 4.83
#